data_AF-A0A1Y2RDW1-F1
#
_entry.id   AF-A0A1Y2RDW1-F1
#
_cell.length_a   1.000
_cell.length_b   1.000
_cell.length_c   1.000
_cell.angle_alpha   90.00
_cell.angle_beta   90.00
_cell.angle_gamma   90.00
#
_symmetry.space_group_name_H-M   'P 1'
#
loop_
_entity.id
_entity.type
_entity.pdbx_description
1 polymer ?
#
loop_
_entity_poly.entity_id
_entity_poly.type
_entity_poly.pdbx_seq_one_letter_code
_entity_poly.pdbx_strand_id
1 'polypeptide(L)'
;MENSDEPLQEMNSAEQTLVSEETLIYPPKFEKEDKTTNIWLRSFASLTAYLLLGYYIFPSYKMLLLITAIVMIHELGHFFAMKFFRYNELGIFFIPLLGAYVSGTKREVSQQQSAIILLAGPLPGIIIGGILYLVDQNSSGHYLFDISYSRIGMLFVILNLINLFPIYPLDGGQLLNRVFLDEESAWSKVFIFLSAGFLCFLAIKIPFYLLLIFPAMMLMRFFGDKKITNIEKRIEDEQINTDLEYDELPDKDYWRIRNIIIEEHTSFKEVPKAPPFEYDAKEERIMTTVQSLLHRHLIQDVSVAGKILIFLIWAAGIASPWLLNMDMSFFNRFGF
;
A
#
# COMPACT_ATOMS: atom_id res chain seq x y z
N MET A 1 -66.88 45.41 22.11
CA MET A 1 -66.33 44.23 22.80
C MET A 1 -65.46 43.51 21.79
N GLU A 2 -64.23 43.28 22.22
CA GLU A 2 -63.01 43.13 21.43
C GLU A 2 -62.96 41.83 20.62
N ASN A 3 -62.54 41.97 19.36
CA ASN A 3 -62.13 40.88 18.49
C ASN A 3 -60.66 40.56 18.85
N SER A 4 -60.35 39.34 19.27
CA SER A 4 -58.96 38.91 19.51
C SER A 4 -58.60 37.81 18.52
N ASP A 5 -58.04 38.24 17.40
CA ASP A 5 -57.28 37.40 16.48
C ASP A 5 -55.98 36.97 17.22
N GLU A 6 -55.83 35.68 17.50
CA GLU A 6 -54.55 35.10 17.91
C GLU A 6 -53.61 35.04 16.68
N PRO A 7 -52.37 35.56 16.78
CA PRO A 7 -51.43 35.45 15.68
C PRO A 7 -50.84 34.05 15.64
N LEU A 8 -51.05 33.35 14.52
CA LEU A 8 -50.29 32.16 14.13
C LEU A 8 -48.79 32.50 14.20
N GLN A 9 -48.08 31.89 15.15
CA GLN A 9 -46.63 31.95 15.21
C GLN A 9 -46.07 31.29 13.95
N GLU A 10 -45.60 32.11 13.00
CA GLU A 10 -44.76 31.66 11.89
C GLU A 10 -43.47 31.07 12.49
N MET A 11 -43.39 29.73 12.53
CA MET A 11 -42.14 29.03 12.79
C MET A 11 -41.11 29.47 11.75
N ASN A 12 -39.95 29.89 12.22
CA ASN A 12 -38.88 30.42 11.39
C ASN A 12 -38.38 29.31 10.43
N SER A 13 -38.06 29.65 9.19
CA SER A 13 -37.62 28.68 8.16
C SER A 13 -36.36 27.89 8.54
N ALA A 14 -35.54 28.45 9.45
CA ALA A 14 -34.40 27.79 10.08
C ALA A 14 -34.80 26.70 11.10
N GLU A 15 -35.89 26.90 11.86
CA GLU A 15 -36.43 25.88 12.76
C GLU A 15 -37.15 24.77 11.97
N GLN A 16 -37.83 25.11 10.88
CA GLN A 16 -38.41 24.09 9.99
C GLN A 16 -37.35 23.21 9.32
N THR A 17 -36.19 23.77 8.93
CA THR A 17 -35.08 22.99 8.35
C THR A 17 -34.42 22.09 9.40
N LEU A 18 -34.17 22.59 10.61
CA LEU A 18 -33.58 21.80 11.71
C LEU A 18 -34.52 20.69 12.22
N VAL A 19 -35.83 20.96 12.34
CA VAL A 19 -36.84 19.97 12.74
C VAL A 19 -37.10 18.94 11.62
N SER A 20 -36.94 19.32 10.35
CA SER A 20 -37.06 18.39 9.22
C SER A 20 -35.88 17.43 9.09
N GLU A 21 -34.67 17.82 9.50
CA GLU A 21 -33.50 16.94 9.47
C GLU A 21 -33.50 15.89 10.59
N GLU A 22 -34.04 16.19 11.78
CA GLU A 22 -34.10 15.23 12.89
C GLU A 22 -35.19 14.15 12.72
N THR A 23 -36.17 14.38 11.85
CA THR A 23 -37.31 13.48 11.63
C THR A 23 -37.16 12.57 10.41
N LEU A 24 -36.05 12.70 9.68
CA LEU A 24 -35.77 11.95 8.47
C LEU A 24 -35.28 10.52 8.82
N ILE A 25 -36.09 9.51 8.51
CA ILE A 25 -35.73 8.10 8.69
C ILE A 25 -34.77 7.71 7.54
N TYR A 26 -33.51 7.47 7.88
CA TYR A 26 -32.50 6.99 6.93
C TYR A 26 -32.66 5.48 6.71
N PRO A 27 -32.73 5.00 5.46
CA PRO A 27 -32.64 3.58 5.17
C PRO A 27 -31.28 3.01 5.55
N PRO A 28 -31.16 1.68 5.73
CA PRO A 28 -29.89 1.05 6.05
C PRO A 28 -28.80 1.43 5.03
N LYS A 29 -27.56 1.52 5.48
CA LYS A 29 -26.39 1.65 4.59
C LYS A 29 -26.28 0.44 3.67
N PHE A 30 -25.59 0.62 2.54
CA PHE A 30 -25.44 -0.43 1.54
C PHE A 30 -24.53 -1.56 2.04
N GLU A 31 -25.09 -2.75 2.22
CA GLU A 31 -24.31 -3.96 2.48
C GLU A 31 -24.00 -4.67 1.16
N LYS A 32 -22.72 -4.96 0.93
CA LYS A 32 -22.29 -5.71 -0.23
C LYS A 32 -22.50 -7.21 0.03
N GLU A 33 -23.06 -7.93 -0.94
CA GLU A 33 -22.99 -9.40 -0.93
C GLU A 33 -21.51 -9.82 -0.91
N ASP A 34 -21.11 -10.56 0.12
CA ASP A 34 -19.77 -11.15 0.24
C ASP A 34 -19.51 -12.09 -0.93
N LYS A 35 -19.01 -11.54 -2.04
CA LYS A 35 -18.30 -12.32 -3.04
C LYS A 35 -16.99 -12.72 -2.38
N THR A 36 -17.01 -13.85 -1.67
CA THR A 36 -15.82 -14.52 -1.14
C THR A 36 -14.94 -14.96 -2.31
N THR A 37 -14.26 -14.00 -2.93
CA THR A 37 -13.22 -14.32 -3.90
C THR A 37 -12.09 -14.95 -3.13
N ASN A 38 -11.83 -16.23 -3.40
CA ASN A 38 -10.83 -16.98 -2.68
C ASN A 38 -9.45 -16.37 -2.97
N ILE A 39 -8.93 -15.60 -2.00
CA ILE A 39 -7.64 -14.89 -2.09
C ILE A 39 -6.53 -15.88 -2.47
N TRP A 40 -6.54 -17.08 -1.89
CA TRP A 40 -5.58 -18.14 -2.18
C TRP A 40 -5.66 -18.62 -3.64
N LEU A 41 -6.85 -18.71 -4.21
CA LEU A 41 -7.03 -19.06 -5.63
C LEU A 41 -6.41 -17.98 -6.53
N ARG A 42 -6.62 -16.70 -6.21
CA ARG A 42 -6.03 -15.59 -6.95
C ARG A 42 -4.50 -15.56 -6.80
N SER A 43 -3.97 -15.79 -5.60
CA SER A 43 -2.54 -15.95 -5.34
C SER A 43 -1.94 -17.07 -6.20
N PHE A 44 -2.56 -18.24 -6.19
CA PHE A 44 -2.11 -19.39 -7.01
C PHE A 44 -2.18 -19.10 -8.52
N ALA A 45 -3.27 -18.49 -8.98
CA ALA A 45 -3.42 -18.09 -10.38
C ALA A 45 -2.33 -17.08 -10.79
N SER A 46 -2.03 -16.10 -9.93
CA SER A 46 -0.99 -15.10 -10.19
C SER A 46 0.41 -15.72 -10.26
N LEU A 47 0.74 -16.64 -9.35
CA LEU A 47 2.01 -17.37 -9.37
C LEU A 47 2.13 -18.24 -10.64
N THR A 48 1.04 -18.91 -11.02
CA THR A 48 1.01 -19.73 -12.24
C THR A 48 1.26 -18.87 -13.48
N ALA A 49 0.57 -17.73 -13.60
CA ALA A 49 0.78 -16.79 -14.70
C ALA A 49 2.21 -16.24 -14.73
N TYR A 50 2.77 -15.89 -13.56
CA TYR A 50 4.14 -15.44 -13.40
C TYR A 50 5.15 -16.49 -13.89
N LEU A 51 4.99 -17.75 -13.47
CA LEU A 51 5.89 -18.84 -13.87
C LEU A 51 5.76 -19.19 -15.35
N LEU A 52 4.55 -19.21 -15.90
CA LEU A 52 4.32 -19.49 -17.32
C LEU A 52 4.95 -18.41 -18.21
N LEU A 53 4.67 -17.14 -17.94
CA LEU A 53 5.26 -16.04 -18.69
C LEU A 53 6.77 -15.97 -18.48
N GLY A 54 7.24 -16.17 -17.26
CA GLY A 54 8.65 -16.23 -16.91
C GLY A 54 9.39 -17.32 -17.68
N TYR A 55 8.78 -18.49 -17.88
CA TYR A 55 9.39 -19.59 -18.62
C TYR A 55 9.71 -19.22 -20.08
N TYR A 56 8.89 -18.39 -20.72
CA TYR A 56 9.14 -17.92 -22.09
C TYR A 56 10.17 -16.80 -22.18
N ILE A 57 10.44 -16.10 -21.08
CA ILE A 57 11.28 -14.88 -21.06
C ILE A 57 12.67 -15.18 -20.49
N PHE A 58 12.75 -16.02 -19.45
CA PHE A 58 14.01 -16.38 -18.83
C PHE A 58 14.73 -17.45 -19.65
N PRO A 59 16.05 -17.30 -19.87
CA PRO A 59 16.83 -18.28 -20.63
C PRO A 59 17.01 -19.61 -19.89
N SER A 60 16.73 -19.65 -18.58
CA SER A 60 16.89 -20.83 -17.74
C SER A 60 15.75 -20.94 -16.72
N TYR A 61 15.02 -22.06 -16.75
CA TYR A 61 13.98 -22.35 -15.77
C TYR A 61 14.56 -22.46 -14.35
N LYS A 62 15.82 -22.90 -14.19
CA LYS A 62 16.50 -22.97 -12.89
C LYS A 62 16.69 -21.57 -12.30
N MET A 63 17.07 -20.60 -13.13
CA MET A 63 17.19 -19.20 -12.72
C MET A 63 15.83 -18.60 -12.38
N LEU A 64 14.80 -18.88 -13.19
CA LEU A 64 13.42 -18.46 -12.90
C LEU A 64 12.97 -18.98 -11.53
N LEU A 65 13.11 -20.28 -11.26
CA LEU A 65 12.73 -20.88 -9.99
C LEU A 65 13.52 -20.29 -8.82
N LEU A 66 14.83 -20.04 -9.01
CA LEU A 66 15.67 -19.42 -7.99
C LEU A 66 15.21 -18.00 -7.66
N ILE A 67 15.01 -17.15 -8.67
CA ILE A 67 14.52 -15.78 -8.48
C ILE A 67 13.13 -15.79 -7.83
N THR A 68 12.25 -16.69 -8.29
CA THR A 68 10.91 -16.87 -7.69
C THR A 68 11.02 -17.23 -6.21
N ALA A 69 11.93 -18.14 -5.84
CA ALA A 69 12.13 -18.53 -4.46
C ALA A 69 12.66 -17.37 -3.59
N ILE A 70 13.60 -16.57 -4.12
CA ILE A 70 14.13 -15.39 -3.41
C ILE A 70 13.01 -14.37 -3.17
N VAL A 71 12.23 -14.04 -4.21
CA VAL A 71 11.08 -13.13 -4.11
C VAL A 71 10.03 -13.69 -3.15
N MET A 72 9.73 -15.00 -3.22
CA MET A 72 8.76 -15.62 -2.33
C MET A 72 9.21 -15.56 -0.86
N ILE A 73 10.49 -15.81 -0.56
CA ILE A 73 11.03 -15.68 0.80
C ILE A 73 10.92 -14.24 1.30
N HIS A 74 11.21 -13.27 0.43
CA HIS A 74 11.05 -11.85 0.71
C HIS A 74 9.58 -11.51 1.05
N GLU A 75 8.63 -11.85 0.18
CA GLU A 75 7.21 -11.59 0.44
C GLU A 75 6.68 -12.35 1.66
N LEU A 76 7.16 -13.58 1.92
CA LEU A 76 6.80 -14.32 3.13
C LEU A 76 7.24 -13.57 4.39
N GLY A 77 8.37 -12.87 4.36
CA GLY A 77 8.81 -11.99 5.43
C GLY A 77 7.78 -10.90 5.75
N HIS A 78 7.32 -10.17 4.73
CA HIS A 78 6.23 -9.20 4.88
C HIS A 78 4.94 -9.85 5.37
N PHE A 79 4.55 -10.99 4.79
CA PHE A 79 3.33 -11.71 5.12
C PHE A 79 3.32 -12.15 6.60
N PHE A 80 4.41 -12.74 7.09
CA PHE A 80 4.49 -13.16 8.49
C PHE A 80 4.51 -11.98 9.45
N ALA A 81 5.18 -10.88 9.11
CA ALA A 81 5.15 -9.66 9.91
C ALA A 81 3.73 -9.05 9.97
N MET A 82 3.04 -8.94 8.82
CA MET A 82 1.66 -8.47 8.77
C MET A 82 0.72 -9.40 9.55
N LYS A 83 0.90 -10.72 9.45
CA LYS A 83 0.13 -11.71 10.22
C LYS A 83 0.37 -11.56 11.72
N PHE A 84 1.62 -11.35 12.15
CA PHE A 84 1.96 -11.10 13.55
C PHE A 84 1.27 -9.83 14.08
N PHE A 85 1.20 -8.78 13.26
CA PHE A 85 0.49 -7.53 13.59
C PHE A 85 -1.02 -7.56 13.30
N ARG A 86 -1.61 -8.73 13.06
CA ARG A 86 -3.06 -8.95 12.90
C ARG A 86 -3.69 -8.17 11.75
N TYR A 87 -3.01 -8.13 10.60
CA TYR A 87 -3.63 -7.67 9.35
C TYR A 87 -4.67 -8.69 8.86
N ASN A 88 -5.74 -8.19 8.25
CA ASN A 88 -6.82 -8.98 7.66
C ASN A 88 -6.59 -9.17 6.15
N GLU A 89 -7.29 -10.16 5.57
CA GLU A 89 -7.34 -10.41 4.12
C GLU A 89 -5.95 -10.61 3.47
N LEU A 90 -5.06 -11.31 4.19
CA LEU A 90 -3.69 -11.49 3.74
C LEU A 90 -3.60 -12.37 2.50
N GLY A 91 -2.88 -11.89 1.49
CA GLY A 91 -2.60 -12.62 0.26
C GLY A 91 -1.28 -12.20 -0.37
N ILE A 92 -0.64 -13.12 -1.08
CA ILE A 92 0.60 -12.86 -1.84
C ILE A 92 0.25 -12.91 -3.33
N PHE A 93 0.61 -11.88 -4.08
CA PHE A 93 0.29 -11.78 -5.51
C PHE A 93 1.56 -11.58 -6.32
N PHE A 94 1.72 -12.38 -7.37
CA PHE A 94 2.84 -12.24 -8.29
C PHE A 94 2.41 -11.39 -9.49
N ILE A 95 3.24 -10.40 -9.82
CA ILE A 95 3.08 -9.55 -11.00
C ILE A 95 4.13 -10.00 -12.01
N PRO A 96 3.72 -10.56 -13.16
CA PRO A 96 4.65 -10.97 -14.21
C PRO A 96 5.64 -9.86 -14.54
N LEU A 97 6.93 -10.22 -14.61
CA LEU A 97 8.06 -9.35 -14.97
C LEU A 97 8.40 -8.21 -14.00
N LEU A 98 7.59 -8.00 -12.95
CA LEU A 98 7.81 -6.96 -11.96
C LEU A 98 8.22 -7.53 -10.60
N GLY A 99 7.61 -8.62 -10.15
CA GLY A 99 7.91 -9.23 -8.86
C GLY A 99 6.67 -9.80 -8.18
N ALA A 100 6.55 -9.57 -6.89
CA ALA A 100 5.37 -9.92 -6.11
C ALA A 100 5.06 -8.80 -5.10
N TYR A 101 3.91 -8.89 -4.44
CA TYR A 101 3.56 -8.03 -3.31
C TYR A 101 2.63 -8.77 -2.35
N VAL A 102 2.68 -8.40 -1.07
CA VAL A 102 1.71 -8.81 -0.06
C VAL A 102 0.58 -7.78 0.03
N SER A 103 -0.65 -8.26 -0.07
CA SER A 103 -1.86 -7.50 0.24
C SER A 103 -2.30 -7.81 1.68
N GLY A 104 -2.76 -6.78 2.38
CA GLY A 104 -3.37 -6.91 3.69
C GLY A 104 -4.00 -5.59 4.12
N THR A 105 -5.05 -5.66 4.93
CA THR A 105 -5.77 -4.49 5.42
C THR A 105 -5.66 -4.40 6.94
N LYS A 106 -5.40 -3.19 7.44
CA LYS A 106 -5.42 -2.86 8.87
C LYS A 106 -5.78 -1.38 9.01
N ARG A 107 -6.62 -1.07 10.00
CA ARG A 107 -7.12 0.29 10.25
C ARG A 107 -6.04 1.20 10.80
N GLU A 108 -5.45 0.82 11.93
CA GLU A 108 -4.35 1.55 12.54
C GLU A 108 -3.03 0.85 12.28
N VAL A 109 -2.11 1.57 11.67
CA VAL A 109 -0.76 1.08 11.43
C VAL A 109 0.20 1.94 12.23
N SER A 110 0.96 1.32 13.12
CA SER A 110 2.01 2.04 13.85
C SER A 110 3.25 2.22 12.96
N GLN A 111 3.98 3.31 13.17
CA GLN A 111 5.25 3.58 12.50
C GLN A 111 6.29 2.49 12.83
N GLN A 112 6.35 2.02 14.08
CA GLN A 112 7.18 0.88 14.47
C GLN A 112 6.78 -0.40 13.72
N GLN A 113 5.48 -0.70 13.64
CA GLN A 113 4.97 -1.88 12.93
C GLN A 113 5.31 -1.81 11.45
N SER A 114 5.12 -0.65 10.81
CA SER A 114 5.50 -0.41 9.42
C SER A 114 6.98 -0.66 9.19
N ALA A 115 7.86 -0.16 10.07
CA ALA A 115 9.29 -0.36 9.94
C ALA A 115 9.67 -1.85 10.02
N ILE A 116 9.08 -2.58 10.98
CA ILE A 116 9.32 -4.02 11.12
C ILE A 116 8.83 -4.78 9.90
N ILE A 117 7.62 -4.49 9.40
CA ILE A 117 7.07 -5.15 8.20
C ILE A 117 7.97 -4.90 7.00
N LEU A 118 8.38 -3.65 6.75
CA LEU A 118 9.20 -3.28 5.60
C LEU A 118 10.62 -3.87 5.66
N LEU A 119 11.17 -4.08 6.86
CA LEU A 119 12.47 -4.74 7.03
C LEU A 119 12.36 -6.27 7.03
N ALA A 120 11.20 -6.83 7.38
CA ALA A 120 10.99 -8.27 7.47
C ALA A 120 11.05 -8.99 6.12
N GLY A 121 10.80 -8.30 5.00
CA GLY A 121 11.05 -8.87 3.67
C GLY A 121 12.54 -8.96 3.32
N PRO A 122 13.27 -7.83 3.28
CA PRO A 122 14.65 -7.80 2.81
C PRO A 122 15.66 -8.46 3.74
N LEU A 123 15.54 -8.29 5.06
CA LEU A 123 16.58 -8.74 6.00
C LEU A 123 16.77 -10.26 6.03
N PRO A 124 15.72 -11.11 6.08
CA PRO A 124 15.91 -12.56 6.02
C PRO A 124 16.63 -13.00 4.76
N GLY A 125 16.30 -12.39 3.61
CA GLY A 125 16.96 -12.68 2.35
C GLY A 125 18.45 -12.32 2.37
N ILE A 126 18.82 -11.16 2.94
CA ILE A 126 20.22 -10.76 3.12
C ILE A 126 20.96 -11.73 4.05
N ILE A 127 20.34 -12.13 5.16
CA ILE A 127 20.94 -13.08 6.12
C ILE A 127 21.19 -14.44 5.47
N ILE A 128 20.18 -15.00 4.79
CA ILE A 128 20.30 -16.27 4.06
C ILE A 128 21.40 -16.16 3.01
N GLY A 129 21.41 -15.06 2.24
CA GLY A 129 22.39 -14.84 1.19
C GLY A 129 23.82 -14.75 1.73
N GLY A 130 24.00 -14.04 2.85
CA GLY A 130 25.28 -13.94 3.53
C GLY A 130 25.77 -15.28 4.07
N ILE A 131 24.89 -16.07 4.69
CA ILE A 131 25.24 -17.42 5.16
C ILE A 131 25.69 -18.31 4.00
N LEU A 132 24.93 -18.36 2.90
CA LEU A 132 25.28 -19.16 1.73
C LEU A 132 26.61 -18.75 1.12
N TYR A 133 26.86 -17.45 1.04
CA TYR A 133 28.13 -16.91 0.54
C TYR A 133 29.31 -17.32 1.44
N LEU A 134 29.19 -17.16 2.76
CA LEU A 134 30.24 -17.52 3.71
C LEU A 134 30.50 -19.03 3.77
N VAL A 135 29.46 -19.86 3.63
CA VAL A 135 29.60 -21.33 3.59
C VAL A 135 30.43 -21.76 2.38
N ASP A 136 30.14 -21.21 1.19
CA ASP A 136 30.86 -21.57 -0.05
C ASP A 136 32.34 -21.12 -0.01
N GLN A 137 32.63 -19.99 0.66
CA GLN A 137 34.00 -19.50 0.85
C GLN A 137 34.84 -20.43 1.74
N ASN A 138 34.21 -21.08 2.73
CA ASN A 138 34.89 -21.98 3.66
C ASN A 138 34.89 -23.46 3.23
N SER A 139 34.03 -23.82 2.27
CA SER A 139 33.88 -25.19 1.78
C SER A 139 33.58 -25.14 0.29
N SER A 140 34.62 -25.27 -0.54
CA SER A 140 34.48 -25.22 -1.98
C SER A 140 33.63 -26.40 -2.48
N GLY A 141 32.59 -26.13 -3.26
CA GLY A 141 31.89 -27.16 -4.04
C GLY A 141 30.42 -27.42 -3.67
N HIS A 142 29.75 -26.50 -2.97
CA HIS A 142 28.32 -26.62 -2.74
C HIS A 142 27.51 -26.00 -3.89
N TYR A 143 26.72 -26.84 -4.55
CA TYR A 143 25.88 -26.44 -5.68
C TYR A 143 24.42 -26.80 -5.42
N LEU A 144 23.51 -25.93 -5.85
CA LEU A 144 22.09 -26.22 -5.95
C LEU A 144 21.66 -25.87 -7.37
N PHE A 145 21.05 -26.82 -8.09
CA PHE A 145 20.68 -26.66 -9.50
C PHE A 145 21.85 -26.21 -10.41
N ASP A 146 23.06 -26.73 -10.19
CA ASP A 146 24.30 -26.33 -10.90
C ASP A 146 24.72 -24.86 -10.69
N ILE A 147 24.15 -24.19 -9.68
CA ILE A 147 24.51 -22.84 -9.27
C ILE A 147 25.25 -22.93 -7.93
N SER A 148 26.44 -22.33 -7.85
CA SER A 148 27.22 -22.32 -6.61
C SER A 148 26.51 -21.55 -5.50
N TYR A 149 26.74 -21.94 -4.25
CA TYR A 149 26.16 -21.26 -3.09
C TYR A 149 26.58 -19.79 -3.01
N SER A 150 27.80 -19.45 -3.41
CA SER A 150 28.25 -18.05 -3.56
C SER A 150 27.36 -17.24 -4.51
N ARG A 151 27.02 -17.79 -5.68
CA ARG A 151 26.15 -17.12 -6.66
C ARG A 151 24.72 -16.99 -6.15
N ILE A 152 24.20 -18.04 -5.53
CA ILE A 152 22.87 -18.00 -4.90
C ILE A 152 22.84 -16.94 -3.80
N GLY A 153 23.85 -16.94 -2.94
CA GLY A 153 23.97 -16.00 -1.83
C GLY A 153 24.07 -14.55 -2.32
N MET A 154 24.84 -14.31 -3.37
CA MET A 154 24.92 -13.02 -4.04
C MET A 154 23.56 -12.57 -4.60
N LEU A 155 22.82 -13.46 -5.28
CA LEU A 155 21.48 -13.12 -5.81
C LEU A 155 20.49 -12.79 -4.68
N PHE A 156 20.52 -13.54 -3.57
CA PHE A 156 19.74 -13.23 -2.38
C PHE A 156 20.06 -11.83 -1.86
N VAL A 157 21.34 -11.49 -1.67
CA VAL A 157 21.73 -10.17 -1.17
C VAL A 157 21.33 -9.07 -2.16
N ILE A 158 21.65 -9.21 -3.46
CA ILE A 158 21.39 -8.17 -4.46
C ILE A 158 19.88 -7.89 -4.60
N LEU A 159 19.04 -8.92 -4.72
CA LEU A 159 17.60 -8.72 -4.91
C LEU A 159 16.96 -8.03 -3.70
N ASN A 160 17.37 -8.40 -2.49
CA ASN A 160 16.87 -7.76 -1.27
C ASN A 160 17.49 -6.37 -1.04
N LEU A 161 18.73 -6.15 -1.46
CA LEU A 161 19.42 -4.85 -1.38
C LEU A 161 18.76 -3.80 -2.27
N ILE A 162 18.31 -4.18 -3.48
CA ILE A 162 17.54 -3.29 -4.36
C ILE A 162 16.31 -2.78 -3.61
N ASN A 163 15.57 -3.66 -2.92
CA ASN A 163 14.39 -3.27 -2.15
C ASN A 163 14.72 -2.38 -0.94
N LEU A 164 15.96 -2.39 -0.43
CA LEU A 164 16.39 -1.48 0.63
C LEU A 164 16.80 -0.08 0.14
N PHE A 165 16.90 0.16 -1.18
CA PHE A 165 17.27 1.50 -1.64
C PHE A 165 16.24 2.56 -1.24
N PRO A 166 16.69 3.80 -0.95
CA PRO A 166 15.82 4.91 -0.56
C PRO A 166 15.11 5.51 -1.78
N ILE A 167 14.33 4.69 -2.48
CA ILE A 167 13.59 5.06 -3.69
C ILE A 167 12.17 4.55 -3.53
N TYR A 168 11.19 5.43 -3.51
CA TYR A 168 9.79 5.02 -3.51
C TYR A 168 9.43 4.41 -4.89
N PRO A 169 8.72 3.26 -4.99
CA PRO A 169 7.97 2.55 -3.94
C PRO A 169 8.68 1.34 -3.31
N LEU A 170 10.01 1.20 -3.43
CA LEU A 170 10.76 0.11 -2.81
C LEU A 170 10.66 0.17 -1.27
N ASP A 171 10.89 -0.94 -0.58
CA ASP A 171 10.69 -1.04 0.87
C ASP A 171 11.51 -0.01 1.66
N GLY A 172 12.77 0.22 1.27
CA GLY A 172 13.63 1.23 1.87
C GLY A 172 13.12 2.66 1.63
N GLY A 173 12.53 2.92 0.47
CA GLY A 173 11.85 4.17 0.18
C GLY A 173 10.58 4.36 1.00
N GLN A 174 9.77 3.31 1.14
CA GLN A 174 8.58 3.33 2.01
C GLN A 174 8.97 3.50 3.49
N LEU A 175 10.07 2.87 3.92
CA LEU A 175 10.60 2.98 5.27
C LEU A 175 11.04 4.42 5.56
N LEU A 176 11.79 5.02 4.63
CA LEU A 176 12.21 6.41 4.74
C LEU A 176 10.99 7.34 4.83
N ASN A 177 10.00 7.12 3.96
CA ASN A 177 8.81 7.95 3.90
C ASN A 177 8.01 7.90 5.21
N ARG A 178 7.70 6.69 5.69
CA ARG A 178 6.83 6.47 6.86
C ARG A 178 7.51 6.78 8.19
N VAL A 179 8.82 6.55 8.31
CA VAL A 179 9.54 6.69 9.60
C VAL A 179 10.17 8.06 9.77
N PHE A 180 10.67 8.67 8.68
CA PHE A 180 11.53 9.86 8.76
C PHE A 180 10.94 11.10 8.11
N LEU A 181 10.17 10.96 7.02
CA LEU A 181 9.67 12.12 6.26
C LEU A 181 8.26 12.56 6.61
N ASP A 182 7.52 11.76 7.38
CA ASP A 182 6.10 11.97 7.66
C ASP A 182 5.25 11.93 6.36
N GLU A 183 4.39 10.91 6.22
CA GLU A 183 3.77 10.56 4.93
C GLU A 183 2.93 11.70 4.33
N GLU A 184 2.34 12.55 5.18
CA GLU A 184 1.49 13.67 4.76
C GLU A 184 2.27 14.95 4.44
N SER A 185 3.54 15.01 4.85
CA SER A 185 4.35 16.22 4.74
C SER A 185 4.69 16.58 3.29
N ALA A 186 5.01 17.86 3.07
CA ALA A 186 5.52 18.32 1.78
C ALA A 186 6.83 17.61 1.38
N TRP A 187 7.65 17.19 2.36
CA TRP A 187 8.91 16.50 2.10
C TRP A 187 8.70 15.07 1.60
N SER A 188 7.71 14.34 2.12
CA SER A 188 7.27 13.04 1.58
C SER A 188 6.90 13.17 0.10
N LYS A 189 6.11 14.18 -0.25
CA LYS A 189 5.71 14.44 -1.66
C LYS A 189 6.91 14.73 -2.55
N VAL A 190 7.83 15.59 -2.12
CA VAL A 190 9.07 15.90 -2.86
C VAL A 190 9.91 14.62 -3.05
N PHE A 191 10.07 13.81 -2.01
CA PHE A 191 10.81 12.55 -2.09
C PHE A 191 10.19 11.55 -3.07
N ILE A 192 8.86 11.42 -3.09
CA ILE A 192 8.13 10.59 -4.06
C ILE A 192 8.37 11.10 -5.49
N PHE A 193 8.32 12.41 -5.75
CA PHE A 193 8.60 12.97 -7.07
C PHE A 193 10.05 12.75 -7.52
N LEU A 194 11.02 12.92 -6.62
CA LEU A 194 12.43 12.65 -6.91
C LEU A 194 12.65 11.17 -7.23
N SER A 195 12.01 10.27 -6.47
CA SER A 195 12.06 8.82 -6.71
C SER A 195 11.48 8.47 -8.08
N ALA A 196 10.33 9.04 -8.45
CA ALA A 196 9.74 8.83 -9.77
C ALA A 196 10.64 9.33 -10.91
N GLY A 197 11.23 10.52 -10.75
CA GLY A 197 12.19 11.08 -11.71
C GLY A 197 13.43 10.20 -11.88
N PHE A 198 13.97 9.68 -10.77
CA PHE A 198 15.11 8.76 -10.80
C PHE A 198 14.78 7.44 -11.52
N LEU A 199 13.60 6.85 -11.26
CA LEU A 199 13.16 5.64 -11.95
C LEU A 199 12.97 5.86 -13.46
N CYS A 200 12.43 7.02 -13.87
CA CYS A 200 12.35 7.41 -15.28
C CYS A 200 13.74 7.51 -15.92
N PHE A 201 14.69 8.16 -15.25
CA PHE A 201 16.07 8.25 -15.71
C PHE A 201 16.70 6.86 -15.88
N LEU A 202 16.52 5.98 -14.89
CA LEU A 202 17.07 4.62 -14.90
C LEU A 202 16.45 3.78 -16.04
N ALA A 203 15.15 3.90 -16.27
CA ALA A 203 14.44 3.20 -17.34
C ALA A 203 15.00 3.54 -18.73
N ILE A 204 15.38 4.80 -18.94
CA ILE A 204 16.00 5.28 -20.19
C ILE A 204 17.46 4.82 -20.31
N LYS A 205 18.21 4.79 -19.19
CA LYS A 205 19.62 4.40 -19.18
C LYS A 205 19.86 2.91 -19.36
N ILE A 206 18.99 2.05 -18.82
CA ILE A 206 19.09 0.57 -18.87
C ILE A 206 18.20 -0.03 -20.00
N PRO A 207 17.80 0.79 -20.98
CA PRO A 207 16.62 0.59 -21.85
C PRO A 207 15.52 -0.39 -21.35
N PHE A 208 15.16 -0.32 -20.06
CA PHE A 208 14.16 -1.20 -19.47
C PHE A 208 12.87 -0.43 -19.22
N TYR A 209 12.10 -0.23 -20.28
CA TYR A 209 10.90 0.61 -20.26
C TYR A 209 9.77 0.07 -19.36
N LEU A 210 9.78 -1.23 -19.02
CA LEU A 210 8.82 -1.79 -18.08
C LEU A 210 8.89 -1.11 -16.69
N LEU A 211 10.07 -0.60 -16.32
CA LEU A 211 10.27 0.16 -15.08
C LEU A 211 9.38 1.42 -15.00
N LEU A 212 8.92 1.96 -16.14
CA LEU A 212 8.05 3.14 -16.19
C LEU A 212 6.66 2.91 -15.59
N ILE A 213 6.26 1.66 -15.35
CA ILE A 213 5.01 1.34 -14.64
C ILE A 213 5.01 1.95 -13.24
N PHE A 214 6.13 1.91 -12.50
CA PHE A 214 6.21 2.46 -11.14
C PHE A 214 6.00 3.99 -11.08
N PRO A 215 6.75 4.84 -11.81
CA PRO A 215 6.50 6.27 -11.81
C PRO A 215 5.10 6.61 -12.35
N ALA A 216 4.56 5.86 -13.31
CA ALA A 216 3.18 6.04 -13.76
C ALA A 216 2.16 5.78 -12.64
N MET A 217 2.31 4.69 -11.87
CA MET A 217 1.47 4.39 -10.71
C MET A 217 1.60 5.46 -9.61
N MET A 218 2.81 5.94 -9.34
CA MET A 218 3.06 6.99 -8.34
C MET A 218 2.37 8.31 -8.71
N LEU A 219 2.47 8.72 -9.98
CA LEU A 219 1.79 9.94 -10.47
C LEU A 219 0.27 9.78 -10.41
N MET A 220 -0.25 8.62 -10.81
CA MET A 220 -1.68 8.33 -10.74
C MET A 220 -2.21 8.44 -9.32
N ARG A 221 -1.49 7.88 -8.34
CA ARG A 221 -1.83 7.99 -6.91
C ARG A 221 -1.85 9.45 -6.45
N PHE A 222 -0.83 10.24 -6.79
CA PHE A 222 -0.76 11.65 -6.39
C PHE A 222 -1.95 12.49 -6.90
N PHE A 223 -2.43 12.25 -8.12
CA PHE A 223 -3.62 12.93 -8.63
C PHE A 223 -4.92 12.42 -7.99
N GLY A 224 -4.96 11.16 -7.54
CA GLY A 224 -6.05 10.57 -6.78
C GLY A 224 -6.18 11.19 -5.39
N ASP A 225 -5.07 11.28 -4.65
CA ASP A 225 -5.02 11.78 -3.27
C ASP A 225 -5.61 13.19 -3.16
N LYS A 226 -5.32 14.10 -4.10
CA LYS A 226 -5.89 15.45 -4.12
C LYS A 226 -7.42 15.50 -4.16
N LYS A 227 -8.06 14.53 -4.82
CA LYS A 227 -9.52 14.47 -4.89
C LYS A 227 -10.11 13.97 -3.57
N ILE A 228 -9.47 12.98 -2.97
CA ILE A 228 -9.85 12.42 -1.67
C ILE A 228 -9.73 13.49 -0.57
N THR A 229 -8.63 14.26 -0.53
CA THR A 229 -8.44 15.32 0.47
C THR A 229 -9.54 16.40 0.45
N ASN A 230 -10.08 16.73 -0.72
CA ASN A 230 -11.21 17.68 -0.80
C ASN A 230 -12.50 17.10 -0.20
N ILE A 231 -12.72 15.79 -0.39
CA ILE A 231 -13.87 15.07 0.17
C ILE A 231 -13.71 14.96 1.69
N GLU A 232 -12.53 14.56 2.18
CA GLU A 232 -12.21 14.49 3.62
C GLU A 232 -12.48 15.83 4.31
N LYS A 233 -11.99 16.93 3.72
CA LYS A 233 -12.24 18.27 4.25
C LYS A 233 -13.73 18.61 4.37
N ARG A 234 -14.55 18.24 3.38
CA ARG A 234 -16.01 18.45 3.46
C ARG A 234 -16.68 17.58 4.52
N ILE A 235 -16.19 16.35 4.71
CA ILE A 235 -16.68 15.43 5.75
C ILE A 235 -16.34 15.99 7.15
N GLU A 236 -15.13 16.55 7.32
CA GLU A 236 -14.72 17.27 8.53
C GLU A 236 -15.58 18.52 8.77
N ASP A 237 -15.85 19.31 7.73
CA ASP A 237 -16.72 20.49 7.80
C ASP A 237 -18.15 20.11 8.25
N GLU A 238 -18.64 18.92 7.86
CA GLU A 238 -19.94 18.36 8.27
C GLU A 238 -19.90 17.63 9.64
N GLN A 239 -18.75 17.60 10.32
CA GLN A 239 -18.54 16.97 11.64
C GLN A 239 -18.91 15.48 11.70
N ILE A 240 -18.74 14.76 10.58
CA ILE A 240 -19.04 13.33 10.52
C ILE A 240 -17.87 12.54 11.13
N ASN A 241 -18.16 11.66 12.08
CA ASN A 241 -17.14 10.79 12.66
C ASN A 241 -16.70 9.72 11.65
N THR A 242 -15.46 9.83 11.19
CA THR A 242 -14.84 8.90 10.24
C THR A 242 -13.88 7.91 10.90
N ASP A 243 -13.70 8.01 12.22
CA ASP A 243 -12.93 7.06 13.02
C ASP A 243 -13.82 5.89 13.47
N LEU A 244 -14.47 5.23 12.51
CA LEU A 244 -15.35 4.08 12.75
C LEU A 244 -15.08 2.97 11.72
N GLU A 245 -15.38 1.71 12.06
CA GLU A 245 -15.51 0.68 11.03
C GLU A 245 -16.76 0.93 10.18
N TYR A 246 -16.76 0.45 8.93
CA TYR A 246 -17.94 0.62 8.07
C TYR A 246 -19.20 0.04 8.72
N ASP A 247 -19.07 -1.07 9.43
CA ASP A 247 -20.17 -1.75 10.13
C ASP A 247 -20.67 -0.93 11.33
N GLU A 248 -19.84 -0.07 11.90
CA GLU A 248 -20.17 0.84 12.99
C GLU A 248 -20.69 2.20 12.50
N LEU A 249 -20.48 2.54 11.22
CA LEU A 249 -20.93 3.79 10.63
C LEU A 249 -22.46 3.91 10.69
N PRO A 250 -23.01 4.99 11.30
CA PRO A 250 -24.45 5.21 11.30
C PRO A 250 -25.01 5.37 9.88
N ASP A 251 -26.22 4.86 9.63
CA ASP A 251 -26.87 4.94 8.31
C ASP A 251 -26.99 6.39 7.81
N LYS A 252 -27.30 7.32 8.73
CA LYS A 252 -27.32 8.76 8.47
C LYS A 252 -26.01 9.27 7.89
N ASP A 253 -24.89 8.86 8.48
CA ASP A 253 -23.57 9.31 8.10
C ASP A 253 -23.14 8.69 6.77
N TYR A 254 -23.53 7.43 6.50
CA TYR A 254 -23.37 6.83 5.17
C TYR A 254 -24.03 7.67 4.07
N TRP A 255 -25.31 8.02 4.24
CA TRP A 255 -26.04 8.79 3.22
C TRP A 255 -25.51 10.21 3.05
N ARG A 256 -25.00 10.84 4.11
CA ARG A 256 -24.31 12.14 4.05
C ARG A 256 -23.00 12.05 3.28
N ILE A 257 -22.12 11.12 3.65
CA ILE A 257 -20.84 10.89 2.95
C ILE A 257 -21.10 10.55 1.47
N ARG A 258 -22.09 9.73 1.17
CA ARG A 258 -22.52 9.41 -0.20
C ARG A 258 -22.83 10.67 -1.01
N ASN A 259 -23.62 11.59 -0.46
CA ASN A 259 -23.98 12.83 -1.15
C ASN A 259 -22.75 13.72 -1.41
N ILE A 260 -21.83 13.84 -0.44
CA ILE A 260 -20.56 14.56 -0.60
C ILE A 260 -19.74 13.93 -1.74
N ILE A 261 -19.62 12.60 -1.75
CA ILE A 261 -18.90 11.85 -2.81
C ILE A 261 -19.52 12.11 -4.18
N ILE A 262 -20.86 12.09 -4.30
CA ILE A 262 -21.57 12.32 -5.57
C ILE A 262 -21.31 13.72 -6.12
N GLU A 263 -21.23 14.72 -5.24
CA GLU A 263 -20.98 16.12 -5.60
C GLU A 263 -19.57 16.37 -6.11
N GLU A 264 -18.58 15.85 -5.38
CA GLU A 264 -17.17 16.14 -5.63
C GLU A 264 -16.56 15.21 -6.69
N HIS A 265 -17.02 13.95 -6.74
CA HIS A 265 -16.37 12.95 -7.57
C HIS A 265 -17.03 12.84 -8.96
N THR A 266 -16.29 13.20 -10.01
CA THR A 266 -16.79 13.28 -11.39
C THR A 266 -17.43 12.00 -11.90
N SER A 267 -17.00 10.82 -11.43
CA SER A 267 -17.55 9.52 -11.86
C SER A 267 -18.95 9.22 -11.31
N PHE A 268 -19.41 9.98 -10.31
CA PHE A 268 -20.69 9.77 -9.62
C PHE A 268 -21.70 10.91 -9.86
N LYS A 269 -21.38 11.92 -10.67
CA LYS A 269 -22.29 13.07 -10.94
C LYS A 269 -23.65 12.68 -11.55
N GLU A 270 -23.73 11.53 -12.19
CA GLU A 270 -24.97 10.99 -12.77
C GLU A 270 -25.86 10.29 -11.74
N VAL A 271 -25.33 10.01 -10.55
CA VAL A 271 -26.05 9.34 -9.47
C VAL A 271 -26.97 10.35 -8.80
N PRO A 272 -28.26 10.05 -8.60
CA PRO A 272 -29.18 10.96 -7.93
C PRO A 272 -28.77 11.15 -6.45
N LYS A 273 -28.83 12.41 -5.99
CA LYS A 273 -28.63 12.76 -4.59
C LYS A 273 -29.84 12.34 -3.77
N ALA A 274 -29.58 11.91 -2.54
CA ALA A 274 -30.66 11.69 -1.58
C ALA A 274 -31.11 13.02 -0.94
N PRO A 275 -32.42 13.22 -0.66
CA PRO A 275 -33.56 12.34 -0.96
C PRO A 275 -34.02 12.41 -2.45
N PRO A 276 -34.59 11.34 -3.05
CA PRO A 276 -34.98 10.07 -2.44
C PRO A 276 -33.81 9.12 -2.15
N PHE A 277 -33.97 8.26 -1.13
CA PHE A 277 -32.95 7.30 -0.70
C PHE A 277 -33.05 5.99 -1.50
N GLU A 278 -32.49 6.00 -2.70
CA GLU A 278 -32.45 4.83 -3.58
C GLU A 278 -31.00 4.46 -3.89
N TYR A 279 -30.70 3.15 -3.85
CA TYR A 279 -29.40 2.64 -4.25
C TYR A 279 -29.25 2.71 -5.77
N ASP A 280 -28.07 3.12 -6.23
CA ASP A 280 -27.74 3.20 -7.65
C ASP A 280 -26.98 1.94 -8.12
N ALA A 281 -26.88 1.72 -9.44
CA ALA A 281 -26.03 0.66 -10.00
C ALA A 281 -24.53 0.82 -9.60
N LYS A 282 -24.10 2.04 -9.27
CA LYS A 282 -22.74 2.37 -8.82
C LYS A 282 -22.59 2.30 -7.29
N GLU A 283 -23.61 1.89 -6.53
CA GLU A 283 -23.61 1.93 -5.06
C GLU A 283 -22.46 1.13 -4.44
N GLU A 284 -22.12 -0.04 -5.00
CA GLU A 284 -20.98 -0.85 -4.52
C GLU A 284 -19.64 -0.07 -4.58
N ARG A 285 -19.44 0.73 -5.64
CA ARG A 285 -18.24 1.57 -5.78
C ARG A 285 -18.27 2.76 -4.83
N ILE A 286 -19.45 3.33 -4.60
CA ILE A 286 -19.63 4.41 -3.64
C ILE A 286 -19.31 3.90 -2.24
N MET A 287 -19.89 2.76 -1.84
CA MET A 287 -19.64 2.11 -0.55
C MET A 287 -18.15 1.80 -0.37
N THR A 288 -17.47 1.24 -1.38
CA THR A 288 -16.01 1.03 -1.32
C THR A 288 -15.23 2.34 -1.15
N THR A 289 -15.71 3.43 -1.75
CA THR A 289 -15.12 4.78 -1.59
C THR A 289 -15.35 5.31 -0.17
N VAL A 290 -16.57 5.17 0.37
CA VAL A 290 -16.88 5.50 1.77
C VAL A 290 -15.95 4.74 2.71
N GLN A 291 -15.81 3.43 2.54
CA GLN A 291 -14.89 2.61 3.33
C GLN A 291 -13.43 3.08 3.25
N SER A 292 -12.99 3.60 2.10
CA SER A 292 -11.63 4.14 1.94
C SER A 292 -11.43 5.50 2.62
N LEU A 293 -12.51 6.25 2.86
CA LEU A 293 -12.52 7.55 3.55
C LEU A 293 -12.67 7.39 5.07
N LEU A 294 -13.16 6.25 5.54
CA LEU A 294 -13.11 5.90 6.96
C LEU A 294 -11.64 5.69 7.33
N HIS A 295 -11.15 6.53 8.25
CA HIS A 295 -9.73 6.80 8.36
C HIS A 295 -8.91 5.55 8.71
N ARG A 296 -7.79 5.41 7.99
CA ARG A 296 -6.68 4.54 8.36
C ARG A 296 -5.50 5.40 8.81
N HIS A 297 -5.32 5.57 10.10
CA HIS A 297 -4.28 6.45 10.63
C HIS A 297 -2.93 5.73 10.76
N LEU A 298 -1.86 6.37 10.28
CA LEU A 298 -0.49 5.99 10.60
C LEU A 298 -0.09 6.66 11.93
N ILE A 299 0.04 5.86 12.99
CA ILE A 299 0.39 6.39 14.30
C ILE A 299 1.91 6.57 14.38
N GLN A 300 2.37 7.82 14.56
CA GLN A 300 3.78 8.15 14.74
C GLN A 300 4.25 7.84 16.18
N ASP A 301 4.62 6.59 16.42
CA ASP A 301 4.93 6.06 17.76
C ASP A 301 6.41 5.68 17.97
N VAL A 302 7.31 5.98 17.03
CA VAL A 302 8.74 5.68 17.18
C VAL A 302 9.47 6.82 17.89
N SER A 303 10.13 6.51 19.01
CA SER A 303 11.03 7.43 19.69
C SER A 303 12.28 7.76 18.85
N VAL A 304 12.98 8.86 19.16
CA VAL A 304 14.24 9.22 18.47
C VAL A 304 15.25 8.06 18.53
N ALA A 305 15.38 7.40 19.69
CA ALA A 305 16.25 6.23 19.85
C ALA A 305 15.81 5.06 18.95
N GLY A 306 14.50 4.81 18.83
CA GLY A 306 13.95 3.81 17.93
C GLY A 306 14.25 4.13 16.46
N LYS A 307 14.13 5.39 16.03
CA LYS A 307 14.47 5.82 14.66
C LYS A 307 15.94 5.61 14.36
N ILE A 308 16.83 5.90 15.32
CA ILE A 308 18.28 5.63 15.19
C ILE A 308 18.52 4.12 15.03
N LEU A 309 17.89 3.28 15.86
CA LEU A 309 18.04 1.83 15.77
C LEU A 309 17.57 1.28 14.41
N ILE A 310 16.39 1.71 13.94
CA ILE A 310 15.85 1.34 12.62
C ILE A 310 16.82 1.77 11.52
N PHE A 311 17.33 3.00 11.58
CA PHE A 311 18.31 3.50 10.62
C PHE A 311 19.59 2.67 10.61
N LEU A 312 20.11 2.28 11.78
CA LEU A 312 21.32 1.45 11.87
C LEU A 312 21.10 0.05 11.27
N ILE A 313 19.95 -0.57 11.52
CA ILE A 313 19.60 -1.87 10.93
C ILE A 313 19.48 -1.74 9.40
N TRP A 314 18.80 -0.70 8.92
CA TRP A 314 18.65 -0.42 7.50
C TRP A 314 20.00 -0.17 6.82
N ALA A 315 20.84 0.67 7.41
CA ALA A 315 22.19 0.96 6.92
C ALA A 315 23.09 -0.28 6.93
N ALA A 316 23.00 -1.13 7.94
CA ALA A 316 23.72 -2.41 7.99
C ALA A 316 23.25 -3.36 6.88
N GLY A 317 21.95 -3.41 6.59
CA GLY A 317 21.39 -4.15 5.45
C GLY A 317 21.95 -3.65 4.12
N ILE A 318 22.00 -2.33 3.92
CA ILE A 318 22.61 -1.74 2.72
C ILE A 318 24.11 -2.06 2.64
N ALA A 319 24.82 -1.94 3.76
CA ALA A 319 26.26 -2.20 3.84
C ALA A 319 26.62 -3.69 3.78
N SER A 320 25.64 -4.60 3.75
CA SER A 320 25.86 -6.05 3.85
C SER A 320 26.86 -6.61 2.82
N PRO A 321 26.93 -6.18 1.54
CA PRO A 321 27.94 -6.71 0.62
C PRO A 321 29.37 -6.40 1.07
N TRP A 322 29.61 -5.20 1.60
CA TRP A 322 30.93 -4.79 2.11
C TRP A 322 31.25 -5.48 3.44
N LEU A 323 30.27 -5.60 4.34
CA LEU A 323 30.45 -6.30 5.62
C LEU A 323 30.80 -7.79 5.42
N LEU A 324 30.29 -8.40 4.36
CA LEU A 324 30.54 -9.79 4.00
C LEU A 324 31.76 -9.98 3.08
N ASN A 325 32.46 -8.90 2.71
CA ASN A 325 33.53 -8.90 1.71
C ASN A 325 33.13 -9.62 0.41
N MET A 326 31.90 -9.40 -0.05
CA MET A 326 31.40 -9.99 -1.28
C MET A 326 32.15 -9.45 -2.49
N ASP A 327 32.46 -10.32 -3.45
CA ASP A 327 33.06 -9.91 -4.71
C ASP A 327 32.06 -9.08 -5.53
N MET A 328 32.22 -7.76 -5.54
CA MET A 328 31.36 -6.83 -6.26
C MET A 328 31.71 -6.71 -7.75
N SER A 329 32.66 -7.50 -8.27
CA SER A 329 33.06 -7.49 -9.69
C SER A 329 31.90 -7.76 -10.65
N PHE A 330 30.82 -8.37 -10.17
CA PHE A 330 29.56 -8.49 -10.88
C PHE A 330 29.01 -7.13 -11.37
N PHE A 331 29.12 -6.07 -10.57
CA PHE A 331 28.64 -4.74 -10.92
C PHE A 331 29.50 -4.06 -12.00
N ASN A 332 30.78 -4.45 -12.14
CA ASN A 332 31.65 -3.94 -13.19
C ASN A 332 31.16 -4.33 -14.60
N ARG A 333 30.35 -5.39 -14.72
CA ARG A 333 29.69 -5.77 -15.99
C ARG A 333 28.59 -4.77 -16.42
N PHE A 334 28.14 -3.94 -15.49
CA PHE A 334 27.14 -2.88 -15.74
C PHE A 334 27.77 -1.50 -15.95
N GLY A 335 29.11 -1.40 -16.00
CA GLY A 335 29.82 -0.20 -16.45
C GLY A 335 29.79 0.99 -15.47
N PHE A 336 29.73 0.74 -14.16
CA PHE A 336 29.91 1.76 -13.12
C PHE A 336 31.38 2.00 -12.79
#